data_AF-A0A5J5E0Z1-F1
#
_entry.id   AF-A0A5J5E0Z1-F1
#
_cell.length_a   1.000
_cell.length_b   1.000
_cell.length_c   1.000
_cell.angle_alpha   90.00
_cell.angle_beta   90.00
_cell.angle_gamma   90.00
#
_symmetry.space_group_name_H-M   'P 1'
#
loop_
_entity.id
_entity.type
_entity.pdbx_description
1 polymer ?
#
loop_
_entity_poly.entity_id
_entity_poly.type
_entity_poly.pdbx_seq_one_letter_code
_entity_poly.pdbx_strand_id
1 'polypeptide(L)'
;MTGSCGGHAAQSFAVFRMRRAWTAMIRRAAVLIVCVAAVALAASCAGRFMHWTPFARERTAAAYDPARWNLIVVNRWHAIPSEYPQTELTTLRNGQQVDARIYPDLQRMFDAMRADGLDPEVTAGFRTRDVQQRLMDEKVAEYRGKGLPDAAARVQAEQWVAIPGTSEHEIGLAVDVNARGRATDANWAVYRWLAANAYRYGLILRCPDGGSAMTGNGYEPWHYRYVGADAAKAMFASG
;
A
#
# COMPACT_ATOMS: atom_id res chain seq x y z
N MET A 1 -51.68 78.65 -26.55
CA MET A 1 -51.01 78.00 -25.41
C MET A 1 -51.95 76.98 -24.82
N THR A 2 -51.56 75.70 -24.84
CA THR A 2 -52.02 74.52 -24.06
C THR A 2 -51.69 73.31 -24.96
N GLY A 3 -50.80 72.37 -24.67
CA GLY A 3 -50.38 71.80 -23.40
C GLY A 3 -50.49 70.27 -23.59
N SER A 4 -49.37 69.63 -23.92
CA SER A 4 -49.25 68.16 -24.01
C SER A 4 -49.47 67.53 -22.64
N CYS A 5 -50.19 66.41 -22.55
CA CYS A 5 -49.92 65.38 -21.54
C CYS A 5 -50.71 64.07 -21.75
N GLY A 6 -50.00 62.95 -21.62
CA GLY A 6 -50.56 61.73 -21.01
C GLY A 6 -50.87 60.57 -21.96
N GLY A 7 -49.85 59.81 -22.37
CA GLY A 7 -50.06 58.62 -23.19
C GLY A 7 -49.16 57.42 -22.90
N HIS A 8 -48.53 57.28 -21.73
CA HIS A 8 -47.67 56.11 -21.44
C HIS A 8 -47.84 55.61 -19.99
N ALA A 9 -48.79 54.70 -19.73
CA ALA A 9 -48.79 53.87 -18.52
C ALA A 9 -49.74 52.67 -18.62
N ALA A 10 -49.47 51.74 -19.54
CA ALA A 10 -50.08 50.41 -19.52
C ALA A 10 -49.11 49.34 -20.02
N GLN A 11 -47.86 49.36 -19.52
CA GLN A 11 -47.05 48.16 -19.55
C GLN A 11 -47.67 47.17 -18.56
N SER A 12 -48.40 46.20 -19.13
CA SER A 12 -49.25 45.22 -18.47
C SER A 12 -48.62 44.57 -17.23
N PHE A 13 -49.39 44.57 -16.13
CA PHE A 13 -49.11 43.89 -14.86
C PHE A 13 -48.70 42.40 -15.04
N ALA A 14 -49.10 41.77 -16.15
CA ALA A 14 -48.74 40.40 -16.51
C ALA A 14 -47.24 40.24 -16.84
N VAL A 15 -46.63 41.21 -17.52
CA VAL A 15 -45.19 41.18 -17.85
C VAL A 15 -44.33 41.31 -16.59
N PHE A 16 -44.78 42.12 -15.63
CA PHE A 16 -44.13 42.25 -14.33
C PHE A 16 -44.21 40.96 -13.49
N ARG A 17 -45.39 40.30 -13.46
CA ARG A 17 -45.57 39.00 -12.79
C ARG A 17 -44.71 37.90 -13.40
N MET A 18 -44.64 37.81 -14.74
CA MET A 18 -43.79 36.84 -15.42
C MET A 18 -42.31 37.07 -15.13
N ARG A 19 -41.82 38.32 -15.18
CA ARG A 19 -40.42 38.65 -14.83
C ARG A 19 -40.08 38.32 -13.38
N ARG A 20 -41.00 38.57 -12.44
CA ARG A 20 -40.81 38.23 -11.02
C ARG A 20 -40.83 36.72 -10.77
N ALA A 21 -41.66 35.96 -11.51
CA ALA A 21 -41.66 34.50 -11.44
C ALA A 21 -40.39 33.89 -12.07
N TRP A 22 -39.93 34.44 -13.20
CA TRP A 22 -38.70 34.01 -13.87
C TRP A 22 -37.45 34.27 -13.03
N THR A 23 -37.34 35.46 -12.43
CA THR A 23 -36.24 35.78 -11.51
C THR A 23 -36.27 34.94 -10.24
N ALA A 24 -37.46 34.61 -9.72
CA ALA A 24 -37.59 33.68 -8.59
C ALA A 24 -37.16 32.24 -8.96
N MET A 25 -37.49 31.76 -10.17
CA MET A 25 -37.02 30.46 -10.68
C MET A 25 -35.50 30.43 -10.86
N ILE A 26 -34.90 31.45 -11.47
CA ILE A 26 -33.44 31.54 -11.63
C ILE A 26 -32.75 31.53 -10.26
N ARG A 27 -33.26 32.31 -9.30
CA ARG A 27 -32.68 32.33 -7.93
C ARG A 27 -32.79 30.98 -7.24
N ARG A 28 -33.91 30.26 -7.38
CA ARG A 28 -34.08 28.91 -6.83
C ARG A 28 -33.14 27.90 -7.49
N ALA A 29 -32.98 27.97 -8.81
CA ALA A 29 -32.04 27.12 -9.54
C ALA A 29 -30.59 27.41 -9.14
N ALA A 30 -30.20 28.67 -9.01
CA ALA A 30 -28.86 29.06 -8.56
C ALA A 30 -28.56 28.58 -7.13
N VAL A 31 -29.51 28.70 -6.20
CA VAL A 31 -29.37 28.17 -4.83
C VAL A 31 -29.22 26.65 -4.86
N LEU A 32 -30.01 25.93 -5.66
CA LEU A 32 -29.90 24.48 -5.78
C LEU A 32 -28.53 24.05 -6.30
N ILE A 33 -28.01 24.73 -7.32
CA ILE A 33 -26.68 24.47 -7.90
C ILE A 33 -25.58 24.68 -6.83
N VAL A 34 -25.66 25.77 -6.07
CA VAL A 34 -24.69 26.05 -4.99
C VAL A 34 -24.77 24.99 -3.88
N CYS A 35 -25.98 24.56 -3.49
CA CYS A 35 -26.15 23.50 -2.51
C CYS A 35 -25.57 22.17 -3.00
N VAL A 36 -25.82 21.78 -4.25
CA VAL A 36 -25.27 20.55 -4.85
C VAL A 36 -23.74 20.62 -4.92
N ALA A 37 -23.18 21.76 -5.34
CA ALA A 37 -21.74 21.96 -5.39
C ALA A 37 -21.09 21.90 -3.98
N ALA A 38 -21.74 22.48 -2.97
CA ALA A 38 -21.27 22.43 -1.59
C ALA A 38 -21.29 21.00 -1.02
N VAL A 39 -22.34 20.21 -1.32
CA VAL A 39 -22.43 18.80 -0.93
C VAL A 39 -21.36 17.96 -1.63
N ALA A 40 -21.14 18.18 -2.93
CA ALA A 40 -20.10 17.48 -3.70
C ALA A 40 -18.69 17.82 -3.18
N LEU A 41 -18.43 19.08 -2.83
CA LEU A 41 -17.16 19.51 -2.24
C LEU A 41 -16.97 18.93 -0.84
N ALA A 42 -18.01 18.95 0.00
CA ALA A 42 -17.97 18.34 1.34
C ALA A 42 -17.73 16.83 1.28
N ALA A 43 -18.37 16.11 0.35
CA ALA A 43 -18.12 14.69 0.11
C ALA A 43 -16.69 14.42 -0.39
N SER A 44 -16.16 15.30 -1.25
CA SER A 44 -14.78 15.21 -1.76
C SER A 44 -13.73 15.50 -0.69
N CYS A 45 -14.01 16.43 0.22
CA CYS A 45 -13.14 16.75 1.36
C CYS A 45 -13.23 15.67 2.44
N ALA A 46 -14.42 15.13 2.72
CA ALA A 46 -14.61 14.01 3.64
C ALA A 46 -13.91 12.74 3.13
N GLY A 47 -13.94 12.46 1.82
CA GLY A 47 -13.19 11.35 1.21
C GLY A 47 -11.67 11.53 1.18
N ARG A 48 -11.15 12.73 1.48
CA ARG A 48 -9.70 12.98 1.68
C ARG A 48 -9.27 12.90 3.14
N PHE A 49 -10.18 13.20 4.09
CA PHE A 49 -9.91 13.16 5.54
C PHE A 49 -10.24 11.81 6.18
N MET A 50 -11.19 11.07 5.62
CA MET A 50 -11.41 9.66 5.89
C MET A 50 -10.83 8.93 4.68
N HIS A 51 -10.05 7.86 4.88
CA HIS A 51 -9.49 7.01 3.81
C HIS A 51 -10.57 6.23 3.03
N TRP A 52 -11.75 6.82 2.83
CA TRP A 52 -12.86 6.29 2.08
C TRP A 52 -12.71 6.73 0.63
N THR A 53 -11.77 6.11 -0.07
CA THR A 53 -11.86 6.04 -1.53
C THR A 53 -12.99 5.06 -1.86
N PRO A 54 -14.01 5.43 -2.67
CA PRO A 54 -15.02 4.47 -3.15
C PRO A 54 -14.44 3.41 -4.09
N PHE A 55 -13.13 3.48 -4.35
CA PHE A 55 -12.34 2.46 -5.00
C PHE A 55 -11.47 1.77 -3.95
N ALA A 56 -12.03 0.82 -3.19
CA ALA A 56 -11.20 -0.30 -2.80
C ALA A 56 -10.73 -0.92 -4.12
N ARG A 57 -9.50 -0.63 -4.54
CA ARG A 57 -8.95 -1.13 -5.81
C ARG A 57 -9.14 -2.63 -5.79
N GLU A 58 -9.94 -3.15 -6.71
CA GLU A 58 -10.20 -4.59 -6.79
C GLU A 58 -8.85 -5.30 -6.92
N ARG A 59 -8.65 -6.37 -6.15
CA ARG A 59 -7.40 -7.13 -6.18
C ARG A 59 -7.32 -7.87 -7.50
N THR A 60 -6.29 -7.57 -8.28
CA THR A 60 -6.01 -8.28 -9.53
C THR A 60 -4.93 -9.32 -9.32
N ALA A 61 -4.85 -10.33 -10.19
CA ALA A 61 -3.71 -11.24 -10.18
C ALA A 61 -2.43 -10.47 -10.59
N ALA A 62 -1.30 -10.78 -9.97
CA ALA A 62 -0.01 -10.27 -10.36
C ALA A 62 0.41 -10.88 -11.70
N ALA A 63 0.99 -10.06 -12.58
CA ALA A 63 1.56 -10.56 -13.82
C ALA A 63 2.85 -11.34 -13.55
N TYR A 64 2.92 -12.57 -14.04
CA TYR A 64 4.10 -13.43 -13.92
C TYR A 64 4.73 -13.69 -15.30
N ASP A 65 6.03 -13.43 -15.41
CA ASP A 65 6.85 -13.72 -16.58
C ASP A 65 8.02 -14.62 -16.13
N PRO A 66 8.13 -15.86 -16.62
CA PRO A 66 9.23 -16.75 -16.28
C PRO A 66 10.62 -16.18 -16.57
N ALA A 67 10.76 -15.36 -17.62
CA ALA A 67 12.03 -14.72 -17.98
C ALA A 67 12.42 -13.60 -16.99
N ARG A 68 11.44 -13.06 -16.25
CA ARG A 68 11.59 -11.98 -15.27
C ARG A 68 10.96 -12.36 -13.92
N TRP A 69 11.08 -13.62 -13.55
CA TRP A 69 10.38 -14.23 -12.41
C TRP A 69 10.60 -13.47 -11.09
N ASN A 70 11.80 -12.92 -10.91
CA ASN A 70 12.23 -12.15 -9.74
C ASN A 70 11.58 -10.75 -9.65
N LEU A 71 10.92 -10.28 -10.71
CA LEU A 71 10.31 -8.95 -10.78
C LEU A 71 8.77 -8.98 -10.67
N ILE A 72 8.17 -10.13 -10.36
CA ILE A 72 6.74 -10.23 -10.05
C ILE A 72 6.39 -9.26 -8.90
N VAL A 73 5.34 -8.47 -9.07
CA VAL A 73 4.87 -7.52 -8.06
C VAL A 73 3.69 -8.14 -7.32
N VAL A 74 3.94 -8.61 -6.10
CA VAL A 74 2.92 -9.10 -5.18
C VAL A 74 2.77 -8.08 -4.06
N ASN A 75 1.53 -7.65 -3.79
CA ASN A 75 1.20 -6.70 -2.72
C ASN A 75 -0.30 -6.70 -2.44
N ARG A 76 -0.76 -5.80 -1.56
CA ARG A 76 -2.17 -5.60 -1.21
C ARG A 76 -3.14 -5.57 -2.40
N TRP A 77 -2.70 -5.06 -3.55
CA TRP A 77 -3.53 -4.90 -4.76
C TRP A 77 -3.27 -5.95 -5.83
N HIS A 78 -2.14 -6.68 -5.75
CA HIS A 78 -1.73 -7.69 -6.72
C HIS A 78 -1.52 -9.03 -6.03
N ALA A 79 -2.49 -9.93 -6.17
CA ALA A 79 -2.46 -11.25 -5.58
C ALA A 79 -1.56 -12.21 -6.36
N ILE A 80 -1.01 -13.21 -5.67
CA ILE A 80 -0.26 -14.30 -6.30
C ILE A 80 -1.19 -14.99 -7.30
N PRO A 81 -0.82 -15.09 -8.59
CA PRO A 81 -1.67 -15.70 -9.60
C PRO A 81 -1.86 -17.19 -9.30
N SER A 82 -3.01 -17.74 -9.66
CA SER A 82 -3.34 -19.16 -9.46
C SER A 82 -2.35 -20.11 -10.13
N GLU A 83 -1.77 -19.66 -11.23
CA GLU A 83 -0.80 -20.33 -12.07
C GLU A 83 0.66 -20.06 -11.67
N TYR A 84 0.90 -19.38 -10.53
CA TYR A 84 2.27 -19.20 -10.03
C TYR A 84 2.93 -20.59 -9.81
N PRO A 85 4.12 -20.83 -10.38
CA PRO A 85 4.75 -22.13 -10.30
C PRO A 85 5.11 -22.47 -8.86
N GLN A 86 5.10 -23.78 -8.54
CA GLN A 86 5.57 -24.24 -7.25
C GLN A 86 7.03 -23.82 -7.04
N THR A 87 7.29 -23.11 -5.94
CA THR A 87 8.64 -22.67 -5.58
C THR A 87 9.49 -23.86 -5.16
N GLU A 88 10.64 -24.04 -5.80
CA GLU A 88 11.69 -24.94 -5.29
C GLU A 88 12.39 -24.26 -4.12
N LEU A 89 12.44 -24.94 -2.97
CA LEU A 89 12.90 -24.36 -1.72
C LEU A 89 14.26 -24.90 -1.29
N THR A 90 15.12 -24.00 -0.80
CA THR A 90 16.31 -24.35 -0.01
C THR A 90 16.03 -24.13 1.47
N THR A 91 16.30 -25.16 2.29
CA THR A 91 16.17 -25.07 3.75
C THR A 91 17.48 -24.54 4.36
N LEU A 92 17.37 -23.44 5.09
CA LEU A 92 18.46 -22.82 5.85
C LEU A 92 18.73 -23.60 7.13
N ARG A 93 19.90 -23.38 7.74
CA ARG A 93 20.34 -24.08 8.96
C ARG A 93 19.35 -23.96 10.13
N ASN A 94 18.59 -22.86 10.22
CA ASN A 94 17.61 -22.62 11.26
C ASN A 94 16.19 -23.09 10.90
N GLY A 95 16.04 -23.88 9.84
CA GLY A 95 14.76 -24.44 9.39
C GLY A 95 13.89 -23.49 8.57
N GLN A 96 14.25 -22.21 8.46
CA GLN A 96 13.61 -21.32 7.48
C GLN A 96 13.90 -21.81 6.06
N GLN A 97 13.02 -21.48 5.13
CA GLN A 97 13.16 -21.86 3.73
C GLN A 97 13.17 -20.61 2.86
N VAL A 98 13.82 -20.64 1.71
CA VAL A 98 13.80 -19.58 0.70
C VAL A 98 13.69 -20.19 -0.68
N ASP A 99 13.30 -19.41 -1.69
CA ASP A 99 13.43 -19.84 -3.09
C ASP A 99 14.89 -20.23 -3.36
N ALA A 100 15.12 -21.44 -3.88
CA ALA A 100 16.46 -21.96 -4.12
C ALA A 100 17.30 -21.05 -5.02
N ARG A 101 16.66 -20.30 -5.92
CA ARG A 101 17.31 -19.37 -6.85
C ARG A 101 17.93 -18.18 -6.15
N ILE A 102 17.43 -17.76 -4.98
CA ILE A 102 17.96 -16.60 -4.25
C ILE A 102 19.07 -16.98 -3.24
N TYR A 103 19.17 -18.27 -2.90
CA TYR A 103 20.06 -18.75 -1.84
C TYR A 103 21.54 -18.37 -2.07
N PRO A 104 22.14 -18.51 -3.26
CA PRO A 104 23.54 -18.14 -3.47
C PRO A 104 23.83 -16.66 -3.19
N ASP A 105 22.90 -15.77 -3.54
CA ASP A 105 23.06 -14.33 -3.33
C ASP A 105 22.85 -13.95 -1.85
N LEU A 106 21.84 -14.55 -1.22
CA LEU A 106 21.57 -14.41 0.20
C LEU A 106 22.76 -14.89 1.06
N GLN A 107 23.37 -16.03 0.68
CA GLN A 107 24.56 -16.56 1.35
C GLN A 107 25.73 -15.58 1.25
N ARG A 108 26.04 -15.07 0.04
CA ARG A 108 27.11 -14.07 -0.14
C ARG A 108 26.85 -12.78 0.64
N MET A 109 25.60 -12.35 0.74
CA MET A 109 25.23 -11.19 1.56
C MET A 109 25.51 -11.46 3.05
N PHE A 110 25.09 -12.61 3.56
CA PHE A 110 25.30 -12.98 4.96
C PHE A 110 26.78 -13.18 5.30
N ASP A 111 27.58 -13.68 4.37
CA ASP A 111 29.04 -13.80 4.57
C ASP A 111 29.72 -12.43 4.64
N ALA A 112 29.29 -11.47 3.83
CA ALA A 112 29.77 -10.09 3.93
C ALA A 112 29.36 -9.41 5.24
N MET A 113 28.11 -9.60 5.68
CA MET A 113 27.65 -9.10 6.99
C MET A 113 28.50 -9.65 8.14
N ARG A 114 28.83 -10.95 8.11
CA ARG A 114 29.70 -11.59 9.11
C ARG A 114 31.13 -11.09 9.05
N ALA A 115 31.66 -10.86 7.85
CA ALA A 115 32.99 -10.25 7.68
C ALA A 115 33.05 -8.84 8.28
N ASP A 116 31.94 -8.10 8.25
CA ASP A 116 31.79 -6.79 8.89
C ASP A 116 31.43 -6.85 10.39
N GLY A 117 31.52 -8.04 11.01
CA GLY A 117 31.33 -8.23 12.45
C GLY A 117 29.88 -8.32 12.92
N LEU A 118 28.91 -8.51 12.01
CA LEU A 118 27.49 -8.71 12.34
C LEU A 118 27.13 -10.20 12.44
N ASP A 119 26.09 -10.53 13.21
CA ASP A 119 25.53 -11.89 13.27
C ASP A 119 24.07 -11.90 12.78
N PRO A 120 23.84 -11.91 11.45
CA PRO A 120 22.50 -11.91 10.89
C PRO A 120 21.83 -13.28 10.90
N GLU A 121 20.51 -13.27 10.95
CA GLU A 121 19.64 -14.44 10.85
C GLU A 121 18.42 -14.14 9.99
N VAL A 122 18.05 -15.08 9.11
CA VAL A 122 16.74 -15.08 8.47
C VAL A 122 15.72 -15.54 9.51
N THR A 123 14.88 -14.62 9.94
CA THR A 123 13.85 -14.86 10.96
C THR A 123 12.52 -15.26 10.39
N ALA A 124 12.28 -14.92 9.12
CA ALA A 124 11.22 -15.50 8.32
C ALA A 124 11.65 -15.56 6.85
N GLY A 125 11.48 -16.72 6.22
CA GLY A 125 11.62 -16.89 4.77
C GLY A 125 10.28 -17.23 4.13
N PHE A 126 10.21 -18.30 3.37
CA PHE A 126 9.00 -18.84 2.76
C PHE A 126 7.93 -19.14 3.82
N ARG A 127 6.67 -18.82 3.48
CA ARG A 127 5.49 -19.15 4.29
C ARG A 127 4.46 -19.82 3.38
N THR A 128 3.81 -20.86 3.86
CA THR A 128 2.60 -21.34 3.18
C THR A 128 1.45 -20.36 3.39
N ARG A 129 0.42 -20.45 2.53
CA ARG A 129 -0.80 -19.63 2.69
C ARG A 129 -1.45 -19.83 4.06
N ASP A 130 -1.44 -21.05 4.59
CA ASP A 130 -1.97 -21.34 5.92
C ASP A 130 -1.16 -20.68 7.05
N VAL A 131 0.17 -20.65 6.93
CA VAL A 131 1.04 -19.90 7.86
C VAL A 131 0.69 -18.42 7.79
N GLN A 132 0.55 -17.86 6.59
CA GLN A 132 0.20 -16.45 6.40
C GLN A 132 -1.18 -16.12 6.98
N GLN A 133 -2.17 -17.01 6.82
CA GLN A 133 -3.50 -16.87 7.41
C GLN A 133 -3.45 -16.87 8.93
N ARG A 134 -2.71 -17.80 9.55
CA ARG A 134 -2.53 -17.82 11.01
C ARG A 134 -1.90 -16.53 11.53
N LEU A 135 -0.85 -16.03 10.88
CA LEU A 135 -0.21 -14.77 11.28
C LEU A 135 -1.17 -13.57 11.18
N MET A 136 -2.02 -13.55 10.14
CA MET A 136 -3.06 -12.52 10.00
C MET A 136 -4.07 -12.62 11.14
N ASP A 137 -4.58 -13.81 11.42
CA ASP A 137 -5.57 -14.02 12.48
C ASP A 137 -5.03 -13.69 13.87
N GLU A 138 -3.78 -14.08 14.16
CA GLU A 138 -3.06 -13.72 15.39
C GLU A 138 -2.92 -12.19 15.52
N LYS A 139 -2.55 -11.50 14.45
CA LYS A 139 -2.41 -10.03 14.48
C LYS A 139 -3.75 -9.32 14.66
N VAL A 140 -4.82 -9.82 14.02
CA VAL A 140 -6.18 -9.31 14.23
C VAL A 140 -6.60 -9.53 15.69
N ALA A 141 -6.36 -10.72 16.24
CA ALA A 141 -6.67 -11.02 17.64
C ALA A 141 -5.90 -10.11 18.61
N GLU A 142 -4.63 -9.81 18.33
CA GLU A 142 -3.83 -8.87 19.11
C GLU A 142 -4.48 -7.48 19.17
N TYR A 143 -4.91 -6.93 18.02
CA TYR A 143 -5.58 -5.62 17.99
C TYR A 143 -6.97 -5.63 18.62
N ARG A 144 -7.74 -6.72 18.47
CA ARG A 144 -8.99 -6.89 19.22
C ARG A 144 -8.74 -6.90 20.73
N GLY A 145 -7.67 -7.55 21.18
CA GLY A 145 -7.24 -7.55 22.58
C GLY A 145 -6.88 -6.15 23.11
N LYS A 146 -6.49 -5.23 22.22
CA LYS A 146 -6.29 -3.80 22.53
C LYS A 146 -7.59 -2.98 22.50
N GLY A 147 -8.75 -3.63 22.36
CA GLY A 147 -10.08 -3.00 22.40
C GLY A 147 -10.60 -2.49 21.05
N LEU A 148 -9.93 -2.79 19.93
CA LEU A 148 -10.40 -2.35 18.62
C LEU A 148 -11.59 -3.20 18.15
N PRO A 149 -12.64 -2.59 17.54
CA PRO A 149 -13.68 -3.32 16.82
C PRO A 149 -13.08 -4.17 15.69
N ASP A 150 -13.75 -5.27 15.31
CA ASP A 150 -13.20 -6.25 14.35
C ASP A 150 -12.70 -5.60 13.06
N ALA A 151 -13.52 -4.77 12.42
CA ALA A 151 -13.16 -4.10 11.18
C ALA A 151 -11.91 -3.22 11.33
N ALA A 152 -11.79 -2.50 12.46
CA ALA A 152 -10.62 -1.67 12.74
C ALA A 152 -9.37 -2.53 13.04
N ALA A 153 -9.53 -3.63 13.78
CA ALA A 153 -8.44 -4.56 14.07
C ALA A 153 -7.88 -5.18 12.79
N ARG A 154 -8.73 -5.55 11.83
CA ARG A 154 -8.31 -6.02 10.49
C ARG A 154 -7.52 -4.97 9.73
N VAL A 155 -8.03 -3.73 9.66
CA VAL A 155 -7.32 -2.64 8.98
C VAL A 155 -5.94 -2.39 9.58
N GLN A 156 -5.80 -2.47 10.90
CA GLN A 156 -4.51 -2.32 11.59
C GLN A 156 -3.59 -3.52 11.35
N ALA A 157 -4.12 -4.75 11.39
CA ALA A 157 -3.35 -5.96 11.13
C ALA A 157 -2.76 -5.99 9.71
N GLU A 158 -3.55 -5.57 8.72
CA GLU A 158 -3.15 -5.49 7.32
C GLU A 158 -2.01 -4.50 7.05
N GLN A 159 -1.68 -3.60 7.98
CA GLN A 159 -0.50 -2.72 7.86
C GLN A 159 0.83 -3.48 8.06
N TRP A 160 0.79 -4.61 8.76
CA TRP A 160 1.98 -5.35 9.21
C TRP A 160 2.03 -6.79 8.69
N VAL A 161 0.87 -7.36 8.37
CA VAL A 161 0.76 -8.71 7.84
C VAL A 161 0.03 -8.63 6.51
N ALA A 162 0.70 -9.04 5.44
CA ALA A 162 0.07 -9.12 4.13
C ALA A 162 -1.12 -10.09 4.19
N ILE A 163 -2.18 -9.76 3.44
CA ILE A 163 -3.37 -10.61 3.33
C ILE A 163 -2.93 -11.94 2.66
N PRO A 164 -3.40 -13.11 3.12
CA PRO A 164 -3.02 -14.38 2.50
C PRO A 164 -3.27 -14.40 0.99
N GLY A 165 -2.31 -14.91 0.23
CA GLY A 165 -2.26 -14.80 -1.22
C GLY A 165 -1.70 -13.48 -1.74
N THR A 166 -1.21 -12.58 -0.88
CA THR A 166 -0.60 -11.30 -1.26
C THR A 166 0.75 -11.05 -0.57
N SER A 167 1.30 -12.08 0.09
CA SER A 167 2.60 -11.99 0.78
C SER A 167 3.75 -12.37 -0.14
N GLU A 168 4.82 -11.59 -0.16
CA GLU A 168 6.05 -11.96 -0.88
C GLU A 168 6.76 -13.17 -0.24
N HIS A 169 6.50 -13.46 1.04
CA HIS A 169 6.96 -14.69 1.68
C HIS A 169 6.29 -15.94 1.10
N GLU A 170 5.06 -15.84 0.58
CA GLU A 170 4.37 -16.98 -0.04
C GLU A 170 4.96 -17.39 -1.40
N ILE A 171 5.79 -16.54 -2.01
CA ILE A 171 6.52 -16.86 -3.24
C ILE A 171 8.01 -17.15 -3.00
N GLY A 172 8.47 -17.09 -1.74
CA GLY A 172 9.85 -17.40 -1.34
C GLY A 172 10.90 -16.34 -1.68
N LEU A 173 10.48 -15.15 -2.14
CA LEU A 173 11.38 -14.08 -2.60
C LEU A 173 11.62 -13.00 -1.54
N ALA A 174 10.93 -13.06 -0.41
CA ALA A 174 11.14 -12.18 0.72
C ALA A 174 11.81 -12.89 1.89
N VAL A 175 12.66 -12.17 2.59
CA VAL A 175 13.28 -12.58 3.84
C VAL A 175 13.17 -11.46 4.88
N ASP A 176 12.76 -11.82 6.10
CA ASP A 176 12.87 -10.95 7.26
C ASP A 176 14.22 -11.23 7.94
N VAL A 177 15.16 -10.29 7.84
CA VAL A 177 16.53 -10.43 8.38
C VAL A 177 16.65 -9.63 9.67
N ASN A 178 17.09 -10.27 10.75
CA ASN A 178 17.38 -9.63 12.04
C ASN A 178 18.77 -10.04 12.53
N ALA A 179 19.28 -9.41 13.58
CA ALA A 179 20.41 -9.95 14.33
C ALA A 179 19.99 -11.19 15.13
N ARG A 180 20.89 -12.18 15.26
CA ARG A 180 20.71 -13.32 16.14
C ARG A 180 20.43 -12.85 17.57
N GLY A 181 19.47 -13.49 18.24
CA GLY A 181 19.03 -13.09 19.58
C GLY A 181 18.17 -11.80 19.61
N ARG A 182 18.05 -11.08 18.49
CA ARG A 182 17.12 -9.95 18.28
C ARG A 182 17.24 -8.82 19.30
N ALA A 183 18.42 -8.60 19.85
CA ALA A 183 18.69 -7.42 20.66
C ALA A 183 18.49 -6.15 19.82
N THR A 184 17.82 -5.13 20.36
CA THR A 184 17.42 -3.92 19.63
C THR A 184 18.59 -3.23 18.92
N ASP A 185 19.70 -3.00 19.62
CA ASP A 185 20.87 -2.31 19.04
C ASP A 185 21.53 -3.14 17.93
N ALA A 186 21.60 -4.46 18.11
CA ALA A 186 22.14 -5.38 17.12
C ALA A 186 21.25 -5.43 15.86
N ASN A 187 19.93 -5.45 16.02
CA ASN A 187 18.99 -5.34 14.92
C ASN A 187 19.21 -4.03 14.16
N TRP A 188 19.37 -2.91 14.86
CA TRP A 188 19.57 -1.62 14.21
C TRP A 188 20.92 -1.55 13.46
N ALA A 189 21.96 -2.24 13.95
CA ALA A 189 23.21 -2.41 13.20
C ALA A 189 23.01 -3.22 11.91
N VAL A 190 22.27 -4.35 11.99
CA VAL A 190 21.91 -5.18 10.83
C VAL A 190 21.12 -4.39 9.79
N TYR A 191 20.09 -3.64 10.20
CA TYR A 191 19.25 -2.92 9.25
C TYR A 191 19.98 -1.76 8.58
N ARG A 192 20.86 -1.05 9.31
CA ARG A 192 21.74 -0.03 8.70
C ARG A 192 22.65 -0.64 7.65
N TRP A 193 23.22 -1.81 7.93
CA TRP A 193 24.06 -2.51 6.97
C TRP A 193 23.27 -2.92 5.72
N LEU A 194 22.09 -3.50 5.91
CA LEU A 194 21.24 -3.95 4.81
C LEU A 194 20.80 -2.75 3.94
N ALA A 195 20.36 -1.65 4.54
CA ALA A 195 19.96 -0.45 3.81
C ALA A 195 21.09 0.09 2.92
N ALA A 196 22.34 -0.03 3.35
CA ALA A 196 23.52 0.44 2.62
C ALA A 196 24.11 -0.58 1.62
N ASN A 197 23.80 -1.88 1.74
CA ASN A 197 24.54 -2.92 1.02
C ASN A 197 23.68 -3.99 0.32
N ALA A 198 22.44 -4.23 0.76
CA ALA A 198 21.64 -5.36 0.30
C ALA A 198 21.42 -5.35 -1.24
N TYR A 199 21.33 -4.16 -1.84
CA TYR A 199 21.15 -4.00 -3.28
C TYR A 199 22.29 -4.65 -4.11
N ARG A 200 23.49 -4.72 -3.54
CA ARG A 200 24.66 -5.34 -4.19
C ARG A 200 24.47 -6.84 -4.40
N TYR A 201 23.57 -7.45 -3.62
CA TYR A 201 23.23 -8.86 -3.63
C TYR A 201 21.83 -9.11 -4.20
N GLY A 202 21.20 -8.10 -4.80
CA GLY A 202 19.90 -8.25 -5.43
C GLY A 202 18.70 -8.15 -4.49
N LEU A 203 18.89 -7.73 -3.24
CA LEU A 203 17.81 -7.49 -2.29
C LEU A 203 17.55 -5.99 -2.10
N ILE A 204 16.28 -5.62 -1.97
CA ILE A 204 15.86 -4.23 -1.70
C ILE A 204 15.08 -4.16 -0.38
N LEU A 205 15.18 -3.02 0.32
CA LEU A 205 14.27 -2.69 1.40
C LEU A 205 12.88 -2.47 0.79
N ARG A 206 11.97 -3.42 1.00
CA ARG A 206 10.69 -3.44 0.28
C ARG A 206 9.70 -2.41 0.79
N CYS A 207 9.77 -2.12 2.08
CA CYS A 207 8.85 -1.29 2.84
C CYS A 207 9.63 -0.15 3.52
N PRO A 208 10.09 0.86 2.74
CA PRO A 208 10.84 1.99 3.28
C PRO A 208 9.93 2.94 4.07
N ASP A 209 10.55 3.78 4.91
CA ASP A 209 9.83 4.82 5.64
C ASP A 209 9.17 5.81 4.65
N GLY A 210 7.94 6.23 4.95
CA GLY A 210 7.10 7.02 4.04
C GLY A 210 6.57 6.26 2.80
N GLY A 211 6.96 4.99 2.59
CA GLY A 211 6.57 4.18 1.42
C GLY A 211 5.17 3.56 1.49
N SER A 212 4.45 3.68 2.61
CA SER A 212 3.22 2.93 2.88
C SER A 212 2.10 3.13 1.85
N ALA A 213 2.03 4.31 1.22
CA ALA A 213 1.06 4.57 0.16
C ALA A 213 1.29 3.70 -1.10
N MET A 214 2.55 3.31 -1.36
CA MET A 214 2.95 2.50 -2.52
C MET A 214 3.01 1.01 -2.20
N THR A 215 3.35 0.65 -0.97
CA THR A 215 3.53 -0.76 -0.56
C THR A 215 2.26 -1.36 0.03
N GLY A 216 1.45 -0.53 0.69
CA GLY A 216 0.32 -0.97 1.50
C GLY A 216 0.73 -1.49 2.88
N ASN A 217 2.00 -1.32 3.28
CA ASN A 217 2.57 -1.80 4.54
C ASN A 217 3.27 -0.66 5.29
N GLY A 218 3.37 -0.79 6.61
CA GLY A 218 4.19 0.08 7.45
C GLY A 218 5.68 -0.02 7.12
N TYR A 219 6.51 0.79 7.77
CA TYR A 219 7.96 0.69 7.68
C TYR A 219 8.44 -0.63 8.31
N GLU A 220 9.11 -1.47 7.53
CA GLU A 220 9.58 -2.80 7.95
C GLU A 220 11.08 -2.94 7.62
N PRO A 221 11.97 -2.44 8.49
CA PRO A 221 13.42 -2.40 8.24
C PRO A 221 14.08 -3.77 8.15
N TRP A 222 13.37 -4.84 8.55
CA TRP A 222 13.81 -6.23 8.44
C TRP A 222 13.42 -6.89 7.12
N HIS A 223 12.42 -6.36 6.39
CA HIS A 223 11.80 -7.05 5.26
C HIS A 223 12.49 -6.70 3.94
N TYR A 224 13.21 -7.68 3.38
CA TYR A 224 13.96 -7.54 2.15
C TYR A 224 13.43 -8.46 1.05
N ARG A 225 13.24 -7.87 -0.13
CA ARG A 225 12.72 -8.54 -1.33
C ARG A 225 13.84 -8.75 -2.35
N TYR A 226 14.00 -9.97 -2.83
CA TYR A 226 14.90 -10.27 -3.93
C TYR A 226 14.29 -9.84 -5.27
N VAL A 227 15.03 -9.01 -6.01
CA VAL A 227 14.71 -8.53 -7.36
C VAL A 227 15.86 -8.75 -8.35
N GLY A 228 16.95 -9.40 -7.92
CA GLY A 228 18.16 -9.57 -8.72
C GLY A 228 19.08 -8.34 -8.69
N ALA A 229 20.39 -8.56 -8.87
CA ALA A 229 21.40 -7.54 -8.65
C ALA A 229 21.23 -6.28 -9.52
N ASP A 230 20.90 -6.45 -10.81
CA ASP A 230 20.80 -5.32 -11.73
C ASP A 230 19.59 -4.43 -11.41
N ALA A 231 18.42 -5.04 -11.16
CA ALA A 231 17.23 -4.29 -10.77
C ALA A 231 17.41 -3.63 -9.40
N ALA A 232 18.00 -4.34 -8.42
CA ALA A 232 18.23 -3.78 -7.09
C ALA A 232 19.19 -2.58 -7.14
N LYS A 233 20.27 -2.65 -7.93
CA LYS A 233 21.18 -1.52 -8.14
C LYS A 233 20.49 -0.34 -8.81
N ALA A 234 19.66 -0.59 -9.83
CA ALA A 234 18.91 0.46 -10.50
C ALA A 234 17.93 1.16 -9.54
N MET A 235 17.19 0.40 -8.73
CA MET A 235 16.29 0.92 -7.70
C MET A 235 17.03 1.68 -6.60
N PHE A 236 18.18 1.17 -6.15
CA PHE A 236 18.99 1.88 -5.16
C PHE A 236 19.51 3.22 -5.70
N ALA A 237 19.90 3.27 -6.98
CA ALA A 237 20.39 4.49 -7.63
C ALA A 237 19.29 5.53 -7.89
N SER A 238 18.02 5.12 -8.01
CA SER A 238 16.90 6.05 -8.24
C SER A 238 16.40 6.78 -7.00
N GLY A 239 16.77 6.30 -5.80
CA GLY A 239 16.07 6.63 -4.55
C GLY A 239 14.68 6.00 -4.48
#